data_AF-A0A7V3AMB0-F1
#
_entry.id   AF-A0A7V3AMB0-F1
#
_cell.length_a   1.000
_cell.length_b   1.000
_cell.length_c   1.000
_cell.angle_alpha   90.00
_cell.angle_beta   90.00
_cell.angle_gamma   90.00
#
_symmetry.space_group_name_H-M   'P 1'
#
loop_
_entity.id
_entity.type
_entity.pdbx_description
1 polymer ?
#
loop_
_entity_poly.entity_id
_entity_poly.type
_entity_poly.pdbx_seq_one_letter_code
_entity_poly.pdbx_strand_id
1 'polypeptide(L)'
;MTSPVNGSTYTAPAILNLAATASDPDGSIANVRFYYGTTLLATDTASPYEYTWANVSSGTYQLRAVAQDNQGATSTSTVVTVTVLSSSTPPVWYTLTTAVNPANGGTVSPASGTYLAGSQIQVTATPNANYTFASWSGDVTGTNPTITITMDSTKTLTANFTYTPR
;
A
#
# COMPACT_ATOMS: atom_id res chain seq x y z
N MET A 1 21.93 23.89 4.06
CA MET A 1 20.66 23.15 4.14
C MET A 1 20.38 22.88 5.61
N THR A 2 19.19 23.24 6.08
CA THR A 2 18.76 23.15 7.49
C THR A 2 17.65 22.12 7.68
N SER A 3 16.91 21.78 6.63
CA SER A 3 15.94 20.69 6.59
C SER A 3 15.99 19.99 5.22
N PRO A 4 15.79 18.66 5.15
CA PRO A 4 15.62 17.73 6.29
C PRO A 4 16.92 17.50 7.08
N VAL A 5 16.83 16.80 8.22
CA VAL A 5 18.01 16.39 9.00
C VAL A 5 18.67 15.18 8.32
N ASN A 6 20.01 15.11 8.37
CA ASN A 6 20.71 13.96 7.82
C ASN A 6 20.32 12.67 8.56
N GLY A 7 19.93 11.65 7.80
CA GLY A 7 19.44 10.37 8.31
C GLY A 7 17.92 10.31 8.52
N SER A 8 17.16 11.37 8.23
CA SER A 8 15.69 11.33 8.36
C SER A 8 15.05 10.24 7.50
N THR A 9 14.01 9.60 8.05
CA THR A 9 13.22 8.57 7.39
C THR A 9 11.77 9.02 7.19
N TYR A 10 11.17 8.60 6.08
CA TYR A 10 9.78 8.89 5.69
C TYR A 10 9.13 7.64 5.09
N THR A 11 7.83 7.68 4.83
CA THR A 11 7.09 6.61 4.14
C THR A 11 6.47 7.15 2.86
N ALA A 12 6.59 6.40 1.76
CA ALA A 12 6.06 6.80 0.46
C ALA A 12 4.52 6.72 0.40
N PRO A 13 3.85 7.60 -0.37
CA PRO A 13 4.41 8.81 -0.98
C PRO A 13 4.71 9.86 0.09
N ALA A 14 5.94 10.37 0.11
CA ALA A 14 6.37 11.35 1.10
C ALA A 14 6.23 12.78 0.57
N ILE A 15 6.09 13.72 1.50
CA ILE A 15 6.29 15.15 1.27
C ILE A 15 7.55 15.54 2.05
N LEU A 16 8.56 16.05 1.35
CA LEU A 16 9.81 16.53 1.95
C LEU A 16 9.84 18.05 1.91
N ASN A 17 9.99 18.67 3.09
CA ASN A 17 10.16 20.12 3.22
C ASN A 17 11.66 20.44 3.31
N LEU A 18 12.21 20.95 2.22
CA LEU A 18 13.60 21.37 2.12
C LEU A 18 13.71 22.83 2.56
N ALA A 19 14.68 23.13 3.40
CA ALA A 19 14.97 24.49 3.84
C ALA A 19 16.47 24.74 3.88
N ALA A 20 16.87 25.98 3.66
CA ALA A 20 18.26 26.40 3.80
C ALA A 20 18.35 27.85 4.29
N THR A 21 19.45 28.15 4.99
CA THR A 21 19.92 29.50 5.23
C THR A 21 21.15 29.75 4.38
N ALA A 22 21.31 30.99 3.93
CA ALA A 22 22.47 31.48 3.22
C ALA A 22 22.73 32.92 3.63
N SER A 23 24.00 33.31 3.71
CA SER A 23 24.44 34.65 4.08
C SER A 23 25.64 35.02 3.24
N ASP A 24 25.71 36.27 2.84
CA ASP A 24 26.82 36.84 2.09
C ASP A 24 27.33 38.10 2.83
N PRO A 25 28.56 38.11 3.36
CA PRO A 25 29.07 39.23 4.17
C PRO A 25 29.30 40.53 3.40
N ASP A 26 29.61 40.47 2.11
CA ASP A 26 29.98 41.61 1.26
C ASP A 26 28.98 41.88 0.12
N GLY A 27 27.87 41.13 0.08
CA GLY A 27 26.86 41.23 -0.96
C GLY A 27 25.48 40.73 -0.55
N SER A 28 24.76 40.16 -1.51
CA SER A 28 23.45 39.57 -1.30
C SER A 28 23.34 38.22 -2.01
N ILE A 29 22.52 37.33 -1.45
CA ILE A 29 22.23 36.05 -2.07
C ILE A 29 21.25 36.25 -3.22
N ALA A 30 21.64 35.87 -4.43
CA ALA A 30 20.81 35.94 -5.62
C ALA A 30 19.80 34.78 -5.69
N ASN A 31 20.23 33.56 -5.31
CA ASN A 31 19.36 32.38 -5.25
C ASN A 31 19.94 31.26 -4.39
N VAL A 32 19.06 30.35 -3.95
CA VAL A 32 19.39 29.04 -3.41
C VAL A 32 18.74 27.95 -4.27
N ARG A 33 19.55 27.02 -4.76
CA ARG A 33 19.12 25.89 -5.58
C ARG A 33 19.14 24.60 -4.77
N PHE A 34 18.02 23.88 -4.77
CA PHE A 34 17.89 22.59 -4.10
C PHE A 34 18.06 21.45 -5.10
N TYR A 35 18.87 20.44 -4.74
CA TYR A 35 19.19 19.30 -5.61
C TYR A 35 18.92 17.97 -4.92
N TYR A 36 18.57 16.96 -5.72
CA TYR A 36 18.72 15.54 -5.42
C TYR A 36 19.75 14.92 -6.38
N GLY A 37 20.87 14.41 -5.86
CA GLY A 37 21.96 13.93 -6.69
C GLY A 37 22.51 15.05 -7.59
N THR A 38 22.34 14.94 -8.90
CA THR A 38 22.66 16.00 -9.88
C THR A 38 21.43 16.75 -10.39
N THR A 39 20.22 16.28 -10.06
CA THR A 39 18.95 16.86 -10.53
C THR A 39 18.59 18.09 -9.71
N LEU A 40 18.37 19.22 -10.38
CA LEU A 40 17.80 20.43 -9.78
C LEU A 40 16.32 20.21 -9.50
N LEU A 41 15.91 20.38 -8.26
CA LEU A 41 14.51 20.30 -7.83
C LEU A 41 13.83 21.66 -7.90
N ALA A 42 14.49 22.69 -7.36
CA ALA A 42 13.94 24.04 -7.28
C ALA A 42 15.05 25.09 -7.18
N THR A 43 14.74 26.30 -7.63
CA THR A 43 15.50 27.53 -7.37
C THR A 43 14.60 28.46 -6.59
N ASP A 44 15.08 28.95 -5.46
CA ASP A 44 14.39 29.96 -4.65
C ASP A 44 15.24 31.23 -4.60
N THR A 45 14.63 32.37 -4.88
CA THR A 45 15.29 33.69 -4.94
C THR A 45 14.95 34.56 -3.75
N ALA A 46 14.16 34.07 -2.79
CA ALA A 46 13.73 34.86 -1.62
C ALA A 46 13.96 34.09 -0.32
N SER A 47 14.47 34.78 0.69
CA SER A 47 14.56 34.23 2.05
C SER A 47 13.21 34.37 2.77
N PRO A 48 12.74 33.36 3.53
CA PRO A 48 13.38 32.07 3.81
C PRO A 48 13.39 31.13 2.60
N TYR A 49 14.55 30.49 2.34
CA TYR A 49 14.71 29.62 1.17
C TYR A 49 14.12 28.24 1.43
N GLU A 50 13.02 27.93 0.76
CA GLU A 50 12.22 26.74 1.03
C GLU A 50 11.69 26.07 -0.24
N TYR A 51 11.53 24.74 -0.18
CA TYR A 51 10.90 23.98 -1.24
C TYR A 51 10.16 22.76 -0.69
N THR A 52 8.92 22.57 -1.12
CA THR A 52 8.13 21.38 -0.79
C THR A 52 8.18 20.39 -1.95
N TRP A 53 8.88 19.26 -1.75
CA TRP A 53 8.95 18.17 -2.72
C TRP A 53 7.89 17.11 -2.39
N ALA A 54 6.81 17.07 -3.16
CA ALA A 54 5.70 16.13 -2.97
C ALA A 54 5.85 14.83 -3.78
N ASN A 55 5.08 13.81 -3.40
CA ASN A 55 4.98 12.51 -4.08
C ASN A 55 6.33 11.79 -4.24
N VAL A 56 7.21 11.93 -3.24
CA VAL A 56 8.51 11.27 -3.26
C VAL A 56 8.29 9.77 -3.04
N SER A 57 8.71 8.97 -4.02
CA SER A 57 8.63 7.51 -3.98
C SER A 57 9.58 6.94 -2.94
N SER A 58 9.50 5.63 -2.68
CA SER A 58 10.49 4.98 -1.84
C SER A 58 11.87 4.97 -2.51
N GLY A 59 12.92 5.13 -1.70
CA GLY A 59 14.30 5.26 -2.14
C GLY A 59 15.18 6.02 -1.15
N THR A 60 16.46 6.11 -1.45
CA THR A 60 17.43 6.91 -0.70
C THR A 60 17.80 8.15 -1.51
N TYR A 61 17.71 9.32 -0.88
CA TYR A 61 17.89 10.61 -1.53
C TYR A 61 19.03 11.39 -0.88
N GLN A 62 20.02 11.78 -1.69
CA GLN A 62 21.10 12.67 -1.29
C GLN A 62 20.76 14.10 -1.72
N LEU A 63 20.43 14.94 -0.74
CA LEU A 63 19.97 16.30 -0.92
C LEU A 63 21.08 17.31 -0.62
N ARG A 64 21.13 18.40 -1.38
CA ARG A 64 21.99 19.55 -1.08
C ARG A 64 21.35 20.86 -1.51
N ALA A 65 21.79 21.96 -0.89
CA ALA A 65 21.47 23.31 -1.33
C ALA A 65 22.74 23.99 -1.85
N VAL A 66 22.63 24.76 -2.93
CA VAL A 66 23.70 25.58 -3.50
C VAL A 66 23.24 27.03 -3.51
N ALA A 67 23.87 27.87 -2.70
CA ALA A 67 23.65 29.31 -2.71
C ALA A 67 24.52 29.96 -3.79
N GLN A 68 24.00 30.98 -4.46
CA GLN A 68 24.73 31.84 -5.37
C GLN A 68 24.52 33.30 -4.97
N ASP A 69 25.60 34.09 -4.90
CA ASP A 69 25.53 35.52 -4.61
C ASP A 69 25.24 36.38 -5.85
N ASN A 70 25.15 37.69 -5.66
CA ASN A 70 24.93 38.68 -6.72
C ASN A 70 26.15 38.91 -7.64
N GLN A 71 27.29 38.29 -7.35
CA GLN A 71 28.52 38.34 -8.14
C GLN A 71 28.79 37.01 -8.87
N GLY A 72 27.90 36.02 -8.70
CA GLY A 72 27.95 34.72 -9.32
C GLY A 72 28.74 33.66 -8.55
N ALA A 73 29.35 33.99 -7.40
CA ALA A 73 30.06 33.03 -6.57
C ALA A 73 29.07 32.05 -5.92
N THR A 74 29.52 30.82 -5.69
CA THR A 74 28.65 29.75 -5.18
C THR A 74 29.22 29.07 -3.95
N SER A 75 28.33 28.71 -3.03
CA SER A 75 28.66 27.85 -1.89
C SER A 75 27.68 26.69 -1.80
N THR A 76 28.17 25.50 -1.45
CA THR A 76 27.38 24.26 -1.41
C THR A 76 27.28 23.77 0.02
N SER A 77 26.09 23.37 0.46
CA SER A 77 25.90 22.77 1.77
C SER A 77 26.53 21.37 1.86
N THR A 78 26.69 20.86 3.08
CA THR A 78 26.83 19.42 3.27
C THR A 78 25.67 18.65 2.64
N VAL A 79 25.93 17.40 2.28
CA VAL A 79 24.90 16.49 1.75
C VAL A 79 24.08 15.93 2.90
N VAL A 80 22.76 16.01 2.78
CA VAL A 80 21.78 15.41 3.67
C VAL A 80 21.24 14.15 3.01
N THR A 81 21.44 13.00 3.61
CA THR A 81 20.86 11.73 3.13
C THR A 81 19.54 11.47 3.85
N VAL A 82 18.47 11.23 3.10
CA VAL A 82 17.17 10.79 3.64
C VAL A 82 16.73 9.48 3.00
N THR A 83 15.95 8.70 3.73
CA THR A 83 15.40 7.43 3.23
C THR A 83 13.88 7.48 3.26
N VAL A 84 13.25 7.30 2.10
CA VAL A 84 11.81 7.10 2.00
C VAL A 84 11.56 5.60 1.90
N LEU A 85 10.93 5.04 2.92
CA LEU A 85 10.54 3.64 2.99
C LEU A 85 9.30 3.41 2.11
N SER A 86 9.18 2.21 1.55
CA SER A 86 7.94 1.79 0.90
C SER A 86 6.81 1.73 1.92
N SER A 87 5.63 2.25 1.57
CA SER A 87 4.42 1.90 2.32
C SER A 87 4.09 0.44 2.04
N SER A 88 3.96 -0.35 3.09
CA SER A 88 3.39 -1.69 3.00
C SER A 88 2.09 -1.71 3.76
N THR A 89 0.98 -1.85 3.05
CA THR A 89 -0.29 -2.22 3.66
C THR A 89 -0.25 -3.72 3.90
N PRO A 90 -0.44 -4.22 5.14
CA PRO A 90 -0.47 -5.65 5.38
C PRO A 90 -1.60 -6.31 4.57
N PRO A 91 -1.43 -7.57 4.11
CA PRO A 91 -2.49 -8.27 3.40
C PRO A 91 -3.72 -8.42 4.30
N VAL A 92 -4.90 -8.13 3.75
CA VAL A 92 -6.17 -8.37 4.43
C VAL A 92 -6.61 -9.81 4.16
N TRP A 93 -7.06 -10.48 5.20
CA TRP A 93 -7.54 -11.86 5.15
C TRP A 93 -8.99 -11.93 5.63
N TYR A 94 -9.76 -12.81 5.01
CA TYR A 94 -11.13 -13.10 5.42
C TYR A 94 -11.31 -14.60 5.68
N THR A 95 -12.17 -14.93 6.64
CA THR A 95 -12.51 -16.31 6.94
C THR A 95 -13.67 -16.76 6.07
N LEU A 96 -13.52 -17.91 5.43
CA LEU A 96 -14.64 -18.68 4.88
C LEU A 96 -15.00 -19.77 5.89
N THR A 97 -16.25 -19.80 6.32
CA THR A 97 -16.82 -20.84 7.16
C THR A 97 -17.81 -21.64 6.34
N THR A 98 -17.60 -22.95 6.22
CA THR A 98 -18.48 -23.86 5.49
C THR A 98 -19.22 -24.80 6.43
N ALA A 99 -20.49 -25.03 6.18
CA ALA A 99 -21.33 -25.99 6.88
C ALA A 99 -22.05 -26.94 5.90
N VAL A 100 -22.49 -28.10 6.40
CA VAL A 100 -23.22 -29.12 5.64
C VAL A 100 -24.54 -29.36 6.38
N ASN A 101 -25.66 -29.32 5.67
CA ASN A 101 -26.99 -29.54 6.24
C ASN A 101 -27.82 -30.53 5.38
N PRO A 102 -28.25 -31.68 5.91
CA PRO A 102 -27.86 -32.25 7.21
C PRO A 102 -26.37 -32.62 7.23
N ALA A 103 -25.77 -32.74 8.41
CA ALA A 103 -24.32 -32.97 8.57
C ALA A 103 -23.80 -34.24 7.85
N ASN A 104 -24.65 -35.24 7.66
CA ASN A 104 -24.35 -36.47 6.93
C ASN A 104 -24.72 -36.41 5.43
N GLY A 105 -25.27 -35.29 4.95
CA GLY A 105 -25.78 -35.14 3.59
C GLY A 105 -24.71 -35.04 2.51
N GLY A 106 -23.49 -34.64 2.86
CA GLY A 106 -22.39 -34.50 1.90
C GLY A 106 -21.15 -33.87 2.51
N THR A 107 -20.30 -33.32 1.64
CA THR A 107 -19.07 -32.59 1.99
C THR A 107 -18.99 -31.28 1.23
N VAL A 108 -18.19 -30.35 1.75
CA VAL A 108 -17.84 -29.09 1.09
C VAL A 108 -16.32 -29.02 0.94
N SER A 109 -15.85 -28.64 -0.25
CA SER A 109 -14.43 -28.40 -0.54
C SER A 109 -14.23 -27.07 -1.28
N PRO A 110 -13.27 -26.22 -0.88
CA PRO A 110 -12.42 -26.39 0.30
C PRO A 110 -13.22 -26.25 1.60
N ALA A 111 -12.69 -26.83 2.69
CA ALA A 111 -13.25 -26.64 4.02
C ALA A 111 -13.02 -25.20 4.52
N SER A 112 -13.57 -24.88 5.69
CA SER A 112 -13.36 -23.59 6.36
C SER A 112 -11.88 -23.23 6.46
N GLY A 113 -11.55 -21.96 6.23
CA GLY A 113 -10.18 -21.48 6.22
C GLY A 113 -10.10 -19.96 6.03
N THR A 114 -8.88 -19.43 5.99
CA THR A 114 -8.62 -18.02 5.73
C THR A 114 -8.06 -17.82 4.33
N TYR A 115 -8.50 -16.74 3.68
CA TYR A 115 -8.18 -16.44 2.28
C TYR A 115 -7.87 -14.97 2.13
N LEU A 116 -6.97 -14.62 1.21
CA LEU A 116 -6.63 -13.22 0.91
C LEU A 116 -7.85 -12.49 0.39
N ALA A 117 -8.02 -11.23 0.80
CA ALA A 117 -9.05 -10.35 0.26
C ALA A 117 -8.97 -10.29 -1.27
N GLY A 118 -10.12 -10.39 -1.93
CA GLY A 118 -10.25 -10.44 -3.39
C GLY A 118 -10.01 -11.81 -4.02
N SER A 119 -9.58 -12.83 -3.26
CA SER A 119 -9.40 -14.18 -3.80
C SER A 119 -10.72 -14.74 -4.32
N GLN A 120 -10.69 -15.34 -5.52
CA GLN A 120 -11.81 -16.11 -6.04
C GLN A 120 -11.62 -17.59 -5.69
N ILE A 121 -12.53 -18.12 -4.87
CA ILE A 121 -12.48 -19.49 -4.37
C ILE A 121 -13.60 -20.28 -5.02
N GLN A 122 -13.26 -21.38 -5.69
CA GLN A 122 -14.26 -22.33 -6.18
C GLN A 122 -14.63 -23.29 -5.04
N VAL A 123 -15.89 -23.28 -4.64
CA VAL A 123 -16.45 -24.11 -3.58
C VAL A 123 -17.38 -25.14 -4.20
N THR A 124 -17.20 -26.41 -3.86
CA THR A 124 -17.97 -27.54 -4.39
C THR A 124 -18.62 -28.34 -3.25
N ALA A 125 -19.90 -28.62 -3.41
CA ALA A 125 -20.68 -29.52 -2.58
C ALA A 125 -20.78 -30.89 -3.23
N THR A 126 -20.31 -31.94 -2.54
CA THR A 126 -20.38 -33.32 -3.01
C THR A 126 -21.37 -34.10 -2.14
N PRO A 127 -22.53 -34.53 -2.68
CA PRO A 127 -23.51 -35.31 -1.93
C PRO A 127 -22.97 -36.68 -1.52
N ASN A 128 -23.37 -37.16 -0.35
CA ASN A 128 -23.17 -38.55 0.06
C ASN A 128 -24.23 -39.46 -0.59
N ALA A 129 -24.05 -40.78 -0.45
CA ALA A 129 -25.04 -41.75 -0.93
C ALA A 129 -26.45 -41.46 -0.37
N ASN A 130 -27.46 -41.60 -1.22
CA ASN A 130 -28.87 -41.29 -0.92
C ASN A 130 -29.16 -39.82 -0.62
N TYR A 131 -28.27 -38.89 -1.02
CA TYR A 131 -28.52 -37.46 -0.97
C TYR A 131 -28.33 -36.81 -2.33
N THR A 132 -29.06 -35.73 -2.58
CA THR A 132 -28.82 -34.81 -3.69
C THR A 132 -28.51 -33.42 -3.13
N PHE A 133 -27.63 -32.68 -3.79
CA PHE A 133 -27.41 -31.28 -3.48
C PHE A 133 -28.67 -30.48 -3.82
N ALA A 134 -29.13 -29.66 -2.89
CA ALA A 134 -30.31 -28.81 -3.06
C ALA A 134 -29.90 -27.36 -3.36
N SER A 135 -29.11 -26.74 -2.49
CA SER A 135 -28.68 -25.34 -2.65
C SER A 135 -27.57 -24.94 -1.68
N TRP A 136 -26.88 -23.85 -2.02
CA TRP A 136 -26.09 -23.05 -1.10
C TRP A 136 -26.97 -22.04 -0.38
N SER A 137 -26.72 -21.82 0.90
CA SER A 137 -27.32 -20.74 1.71
C SER A 137 -26.27 -20.06 2.60
N GLY A 138 -26.63 -18.92 3.22
CA GLY A 138 -25.71 -18.08 4.00
C GLY A 138 -25.41 -16.79 3.24
N ASP A 139 -24.13 -16.36 3.26
CA ASP A 139 -23.68 -15.15 2.57
C ASP A 139 -23.63 -15.29 1.04
N VAL A 140 -23.60 -16.53 0.54
CA VAL A 140 -23.71 -16.83 -0.88
C VAL A 140 -24.79 -17.88 -1.09
N THR A 141 -25.67 -17.64 -2.05
CA THR A 141 -26.75 -18.56 -2.43
C THR A 141 -26.55 -19.07 -3.85
N GLY A 142 -27.10 -20.26 -4.15
CA GLY A 142 -26.99 -20.83 -5.49
C GLY A 142 -27.51 -22.27 -5.55
N THR A 143 -27.83 -22.72 -6.75
CA THR A 143 -28.34 -24.09 -7.01
C THR A 143 -27.33 -24.96 -7.77
N ASN A 144 -26.22 -24.39 -8.24
CA ASN A 144 -25.12 -25.15 -8.80
C ASN A 144 -24.27 -25.74 -7.65
N PRO A 145 -24.01 -27.07 -7.62
CA PRO A 145 -23.15 -27.67 -6.59
C PRO A 145 -21.74 -27.08 -6.57
N THR A 146 -21.27 -26.49 -7.66
CA THR A 146 -20.01 -25.75 -7.71
C THR A 146 -20.27 -24.26 -7.95
N ILE A 147 -19.75 -23.41 -7.07
CA ILE A 147 -19.83 -21.95 -7.14
C ILE A 147 -18.45 -21.32 -7.00
N THR A 148 -18.29 -20.10 -7.52
CA THR A 148 -17.11 -19.28 -7.27
C THR A 148 -17.51 -18.11 -6.37
N ILE A 149 -16.78 -17.93 -5.27
CA ILE A 149 -16.98 -16.82 -4.32
C ILE A 149 -15.78 -15.89 -4.36
N THR A 150 -16.03 -14.58 -4.29
CA THR A 150 -14.98 -13.59 -4.06
C THR A 150 -14.89 -13.31 -2.57
N MET A 151 -13.71 -13.44 -1.97
CA MET A 151 -13.50 -13.12 -0.55
C MET A 151 -13.32 -11.62 -0.35
N ASP A 152 -14.42 -10.86 -0.34
CA ASP A 152 -14.48 -9.42 -0.05
C ASP A 152 -14.91 -9.10 1.40
N SER A 153 -15.28 -10.13 2.16
CA SER A 153 -15.64 -10.10 3.57
C SER A 153 -15.40 -11.49 4.18
N THR A 154 -15.48 -11.62 5.50
CA THR A 154 -15.73 -12.93 6.13
C THR A 154 -17.05 -13.48 5.62
N LYS A 155 -17.09 -14.78 5.29
CA LYS A 155 -18.25 -15.45 4.69
C LYS A 155 -18.61 -16.74 5.40
N THR A 156 -19.90 -17.04 5.41
CA THR A 156 -20.52 -18.25 5.91
C THR A 156 -21.36 -18.87 4.80
N LEU A 157 -21.10 -20.14 4.48
CA LEU A 157 -21.79 -20.88 3.44
C LEU A 157 -22.26 -22.22 3.99
N THR A 158 -23.50 -22.60 3.71
CA THR A 158 -24.05 -23.92 4.03
C THR A 158 -24.44 -24.64 2.75
N ALA A 159 -23.90 -25.83 2.53
CA ALA A 159 -24.38 -26.75 1.51
C ALA A 159 -25.59 -27.52 2.05
N ASN A 160 -26.75 -27.32 1.42
CA ASN A 160 -27.98 -28.01 1.78
C ASN A 160 -28.18 -29.21 0.86
N PHE A 161 -28.54 -30.35 1.45
CA PHE A 161 -28.79 -31.60 0.77
C PHE A 161 -30.17 -32.14 1.12
N THR A 162 -30.77 -32.90 0.21
CA THR A 162 -32.06 -33.57 0.42
C THR A 162 -31.87 -35.08 0.34
N TYR A 163 -32.39 -35.81 1.32
CA TYR A 163 -32.37 -37.26 1.31
C TYR A 163 -33.27 -37.80 0.20
N THR A 164 -32.71 -38.63 -0.67
CA THR A 164 -33.35 -39.24 -1.85
C THR A 164 -32.95 -40.72 -1.92
N PRO A 165 -33.63 -41.59 -1.16
CA PRO A 165 -33.41 -43.02 -1.28
C PRO A 165 -33.86 -43.49 -2.66
N ARG A 166 -33.08 -44.39 -3.26
CA ARG A 166 -33.49 -45.09 -4.49
C ARG A 166 -34.63 -46.06 -4.22
#